data_AF-A0A7W4ETN9-F1
#
_entry.id   AF-A0A7W4ETN9-F1
#
_cell.length_a   1.000
_cell.length_b   1.000
_cell.length_c   1.000
_cell.angle_alpha   90.00
_cell.angle_beta   90.00
_cell.angle_gamma   90.00
#
_symmetry.space_group_name_H-M   'P 1'
#
loop_
_entity.id
_entity.type
_entity.pdbx_description
1 polymer ?
#
loop_
_entity_poly.entity_id
_entity_poly.type
_entity_poly.pdbx_seq_one_letter_code
_entity_poly.pdbx_strand_id
1 'polypeptide(L)'
;MYIAILGRQPALGVAELECLYGAAAVRWFGAQAAVITSDIFDFERLGGSQKAGRVVLELRGTWLAVSRQIVRHYSAQWQGAPHKITLGISAYGFSATAREVQKTGLILKTKLRATGTSLRLIPNAAPALNTATSHHNKLGRSPHHIELLVVRAQDGRVIVAESVGAQNISALAARDQA
;
A
#
# COMPACT_ATOMS: atom_id res chain seq x y z
N MET A 1 9.99 -0.91 9.77
CA MET A 1 10.24 -1.32 8.37
C MET A 1 9.14 -0.79 7.46
N TYR A 2 9.53 -0.25 6.31
CA TYR A 2 8.65 0.36 5.32
C TYR A 2 8.89 -0.24 3.93
N ILE A 3 7.92 -0.07 3.03
CA ILE A 3 8.06 -0.36 1.61
C ILE A 3 7.62 0.86 0.80
N ALA A 4 8.44 1.26 -0.17
CA ALA A 4 8.15 2.33 -1.11
C ALA A 4 7.85 1.75 -2.49
N ILE A 5 6.77 2.21 -3.12
CA ILE A 5 6.44 1.95 -4.52
C ILE A 5 7.11 3.02 -5.36
N LEU A 6 8.04 2.62 -6.21
CA LEU A 6 8.92 3.52 -6.94
C LEU A 6 8.21 4.13 -8.16
N GLY A 7 8.67 5.31 -8.58
CA GLY A 7 8.17 6.03 -9.75
C GLY A 7 8.68 5.49 -11.08
N ARG A 8 8.57 6.33 -12.13
CA ARG A 8 8.95 6.01 -13.51
C ARG A 8 10.44 5.70 -13.69
N GLN A 9 11.30 6.20 -12.80
CA GLN A 9 12.73 5.90 -12.79
C GLN A 9 13.10 5.23 -11.46
N PRO A 10 12.87 3.90 -11.31
CA PRO A 10 13.05 3.21 -10.05
C PRO A 10 14.47 3.31 -9.47
N ALA A 11 15.49 3.29 -10.33
CA ALA A 11 16.89 3.41 -9.89
C ALA A 11 17.17 4.74 -9.19
N LEU A 12 16.63 5.86 -9.69
CA LEU A 12 16.73 7.16 -9.04
C LEU A 12 15.93 7.19 -7.73
N GLY A 13 14.76 6.56 -7.70
CA GLY A 13 13.97 6.44 -6.47
C GLY A 13 14.70 5.66 -5.38
N VAL A 14 15.43 4.59 -5.73
CA VAL A 14 16.27 3.86 -4.77
C VAL A 14 17.44 4.71 -4.32
N ALA A 15 18.16 5.38 -5.23
CA ALA A 15 19.25 6.27 -4.86
C ALA A 15 18.79 7.39 -3.89
N GLU A 16 17.60 7.97 -4.10
CA GLU A 16 16.98 8.92 -3.16
C GLU A 16 16.78 8.29 -1.78
N LEU A 17 16.21 7.09 -1.71
CA LEU A 17 16.02 6.38 -0.44
C LEU A 17 17.36 6.08 0.25
N GLU A 18 18.38 5.68 -0.49
CA GLU A 18 19.73 5.41 0.04
C GLU A 18 20.38 6.67 0.59
N CYS A 19 20.21 7.83 -0.07
CA CYS A 19 20.66 9.12 0.44
C CYS A 19 19.95 9.53 1.74
N LEU A 20 18.65 9.24 1.86
CA LEU A 20 17.84 9.66 3.01
C LEU A 20 17.96 8.73 4.22
N TYR A 21 18.09 7.42 3.99
CA TYR A 21 18.02 6.38 5.03
C TYR A 21 19.30 5.55 5.15
N GLY A 22 20.27 5.73 4.25
CA GLY A 22 21.52 4.97 4.19
C GLY A 22 21.40 3.71 3.32
N ALA A 23 22.43 3.44 2.52
CA ALA A 23 22.43 2.32 1.56
C ALA A 23 22.21 0.95 2.22
N ALA A 24 22.75 0.72 3.42
CA ALA A 24 22.57 -0.54 4.14
C ALA A 24 21.11 -0.78 4.62
N ALA A 25 20.32 0.30 4.74
CA ALA A 25 18.93 0.24 5.19
C ALA A 25 17.94 0.03 4.03
N VAL A 26 18.39 0.18 2.78
CA VAL A 26 17.52 0.12 1.59
C VAL A 26 17.81 -1.13 0.79
N ARG A 27 16.77 -1.86 0.39
CA ARG A 27 16.91 -3.06 -0.45
C ARG A 27 15.80 -3.11 -1.47
N TRP A 28 16.13 -3.51 -2.70
CA TRP A 28 15.13 -3.80 -3.71
C TRP A 28 14.15 -4.89 -3.26
N PHE A 29 12.88 -4.72 -3.63
CA PHE A 29 11.83 -5.71 -3.40
C PHE A 29 10.96 -5.85 -4.64
N GLY A 30 11.32 -6.81 -5.50
CA GLY A 30 10.72 -6.94 -6.83
C GLY A 30 11.15 -5.81 -7.76
N ALA A 31 10.39 -5.61 -8.84
CA ALA A 31 10.79 -4.69 -9.93
C ALA A 31 10.42 -3.22 -9.69
N GLN A 32 9.47 -2.93 -8.79
CA GLN A 32 8.85 -1.61 -8.65
C GLN A 32 8.76 -1.12 -7.20
N ALA A 33 9.49 -1.76 -6.29
CA ALA A 33 9.48 -1.38 -4.89
C ALA A 33 10.85 -1.58 -4.22
N ALA A 34 11.05 -0.86 -3.12
CA ALA A 34 12.19 -1.01 -2.23
C ALA A 34 11.69 -1.05 -0.78
N VAL A 35 12.37 -1.83 0.05
CA VAL A 35 12.15 -1.90 1.49
C VAL A 35 13.16 -1.01 2.20
N ILE A 36 12.70 -0.34 3.24
CA ILE A 36 13.48 0.57 4.07
C ILE A 36 13.42 0.11 5.53
N THR A 37 14.57 -0.17 6.11
CA THR A 37 14.71 -0.47 7.54
C THR A 37 15.03 0.82 8.28
N SER A 38 14.01 1.45 8.83
CA SER A 38 14.13 2.65 9.67
C SER A 38 12.96 2.70 10.65
N ASP A 39 13.17 3.35 11.79
CA ASP A 39 12.15 3.68 12.79
C ASP A 39 11.43 4.99 12.44
N ILE A 40 12.13 5.89 11.74
CA ILE A 40 11.59 7.16 11.28
C ILE A 40 11.42 7.09 9.77
N PHE A 41 10.24 7.47 9.28
CA PHE A 41 9.95 7.53 7.86
C PHE A 41 9.07 8.73 7.58
N ASP A 42 9.50 9.56 6.64
CA ASP A 42 8.76 10.72 6.19
C ASP A 42 8.52 10.60 4.68
N PHE A 43 7.27 10.34 4.31
CA PHE A 43 6.88 10.21 2.91
C PHE A 43 6.97 11.54 2.16
N GLU A 44 6.75 12.68 2.82
CA GLU A 44 6.70 13.98 2.14
C GLU A 44 8.08 14.45 1.64
N ARG A 45 9.16 13.80 2.11
CA ARG A 45 10.53 14.03 1.62
C ARG A 45 10.84 13.28 0.32
N LEU A 46 9.98 12.38 -0.13
CA LEU A 46 10.24 11.53 -1.30
C LEU A 46 9.70 12.14 -2.59
N GLY A 47 10.58 12.34 -3.58
CA GLY A 47 10.21 12.70 -4.94
C GLY A 47 10.15 11.49 -5.89
N GLY A 48 10.94 10.45 -5.62
CA GLY A 48 11.08 9.27 -6.46
C GLY A 48 10.07 8.14 -6.20
N SER A 49 9.22 8.29 -5.18
CA SER A 49 8.25 7.27 -4.76
C SER A 49 6.80 7.72 -4.99
N GLN A 50 5.98 6.83 -5.53
CA GLN A 50 4.56 7.07 -5.76
C GLN A 50 3.73 6.87 -4.50
N LYS A 51 4.08 5.88 -3.68
CA LYS A 51 3.40 5.51 -2.43
C LYS A 51 4.42 4.89 -1.48
N ALA A 52 4.12 4.91 -0.19
CA ALA A 52 4.85 4.09 0.76
C ALA A 52 3.92 3.56 1.83
N GLY A 53 4.34 2.49 2.51
CA GLY A 53 3.58 1.92 3.61
C GLY A 53 4.47 1.29 4.66
N ARG A 54 3.95 1.26 5.89
CA ARG A 54 4.55 0.54 7.01
C ARG A 54 4.20 -0.94 6.88
N VAL A 55 5.20 -1.81 6.90
CA VAL A 55 4.98 -3.26 6.74
C VAL A 55 4.25 -3.82 7.95
N VAL A 56 3.19 -4.59 7.70
CA VAL A 56 2.35 -5.23 8.72
C VAL A 56 2.42 -6.76 8.63
N LEU A 57 2.51 -7.33 7.42
CA LEU A 57 2.65 -8.77 7.22
C LEU A 57 3.73 -9.07 6.19
N GLU A 58 4.50 -10.13 6.47
CA GLU A 58 5.36 -10.80 5.51
C GLU A 58 4.79 -12.19 5.22
N LEU A 59 4.53 -12.46 3.95
CA LEU A 59 3.85 -13.66 3.48
C LEU A 59 4.60 -14.24 2.27
N ARG A 60 4.10 -15.37 1.77
CA ARG A 60 4.54 -15.94 0.49
C ARG A 60 3.35 -16.51 -0.27
N GLY A 61 3.44 -16.55 -1.60
CA GLY A 61 2.53 -17.32 -2.45
C GLY A 61 1.72 -16.50 -3.45
N THR A 62 0.57 -17.07 -3.85
CA THR A 62 -0.34 -16.51 -4.85
C THR A 62 -1.30 -15.49 -4.24
N TRP A 63 -1.98 -14.69 -5.09
CA TRP A 63 -3.00 -13.74 -4.63
C TRP A 63 -4.10 -14.43 -3.81
N LEU A 64 -4.53 -15.63 -4.20
CA LEU A 64 -5.54 -16.39 -3.46
C LEU A 64 -5.09 -16.73 -2.04
N ALA A 65 -3.85 -17.17 -1.86
CA ALA A 65 -3.32 -17.48 -0.53
C ALA A 65 -3.18 -16.20 0.31
N VAL A 66 -2.60 -15.15 -0.27
CA VAL A 66 -2.36 -13.86 0.39
C VAL A 66 -3.67 -13.18 0.78
N SER A 67 -4.65 -13.09 -0.13
CA SER A 67 -5.96 -12.47 0.13
C SER A 67 -6.70 -13.13 1.30
N ARG A 68 -6.61 -14.46 1.45
CA ARG A 68 -7.18 -15.17 2.60
C ARG A 68 -6.53 -14.75 3.92
N GLN A 69 -5.22 -14.56 3.93
CA GLN A 69 -4.46 -14.11 5.10
C GLN A 69 -4.81 -12.67 5.45
N ILE A 70 -4.88 -11.78 4.45
CA ILE A 70 -5.32 -10.37 4.60
C ILE A 70 -6.73 -10.33 5.20
N VAL A 71 -7.68 -11.05 4.62
CA VAL A 71 -9.07 -11.09 5.11
C VAL A 71 -9.10 -11.57 6.56
N ARG A 72 -8.36 -12.63 6.91
CA ARG A 72 -8.33 -13.16 8.28
C ARG A 72 -7.77 -12.15 9.27
N HIS A 73 -6.62 -11.55 8.95
CA HIS A 73 -5.93 -10.58 9.80
C HIS A 73 -6.83 -9.37 10.06
N TYR A 74 -7.30 -8.72 9.01
CA TYR A 74 -8.08 -7.49 9.14
C TYR A 74 -9.52 -7.71 9.62
N SER A 75 -10.12 -8.88 9.39
CA SER A 75 -11.42 -9.18 10.00
C SER A 75 -11.34 -9.29 11.50
N ALA A 76 -10.22 -9.82 12.04
CA ALA A 76 -10.01 -9.91 13.48
C ALA A 76 -9.60 -8.55 14.07
N GLN A 77 -8.67 -7.84 13.41
CA GLN A 77 -8.16 -6.56 13.90
C GLN A 77 -9.24 -5.47 13.96
N TRP A 78 -10.16 -5.44 12.99
CA TRP A 78 -11.19 -4.40 12.91
C TRP A 78 -12.55 -4.87 13.41
N GLN A 79 -12.63 -6.04 14.04
CA GLN A 79 -13.88 -6.57 14.60
C GLN A 79 -14.44 -5.59 15.65
N GLY A 80 -15.69 -5.17 15.48
CA GLY A 80 -16.37 -4.29 16.45
C GLY A 80 -15.86 -2.84 16.46
N ALA A 81 -15.07 -2.42 15.46
CA ALA A 81 -14.58 -1.05 15.39
C ALA A 81 -15.76 -0.05 15.35
N PRO A 82 -15.74 1.01 16.19
CA PRO A 82 -16.86 1.94 16.35
C PRO A 82 -17.00 2.94 15.19
N HIS A 83 -16.00 2.98 14.30
CA HIS A 83 -15.92 3.92 13.19
C HIS A 83 -16.03 3.22 11.83
N LYS A 84 -16.46 3.98 10.82
CA LYS A 84 -16.46 3.53 9.43
C LYS A 84 -15.03 3.52 8.88
N ILE A 85 -14.61 2.37 8.33
CA ILE A 85 -13.31 2.21 7.70
C ILE A 85 -13.47 2.42 6.19
N THR A 86 -12.61 3.25 5.60
CA THR A 86 -12.45 3.36 4.14
C THR A 86 -11.21 2.56 3.73
N LEU A 87 -11.38 1.61 2.83
CA LEU A 87 -10.33 0.67 2.42
C LEU A 87 -10.05 0.78 0.91
N GLY A 88 -8.78 1.01 0.56
CA GLY A 88 -8.22 0.71 -0.76
C GLY A 88 -7.28 -0.49 -0.70
N ILE A 89 -7.16 -1.23 -1.80
CA ILE A 89 -6.20 -2.33 -1.93
C ILE A 89 -5.45 -2.15 -3.25
N SER A 90 -4.13 -2.15 -3.16
CA SER A 90 -3.25 -2.05 -4.32
C SER A 90 -2.33 -3.26 -4.40
N ALA A 91 -2.48 -4.04 -5.48
CA ALA A 91 -1.69 -5.24 -5.74
C ALA A 91 -0.58 -4.96 -6.76
N TYR A 92 0.65 -5.29 -6.41
CA TYR A 92 1.84 -5.12 -7.24
C TYR A 92 2.59 -6.46 -7.40
N GLY A 93 3.04 -6.78 -8.61
CA GLY A 93 3.80 -8.01 -8.88
C GLY A 93 2.99 -9.31 -8.86
N PHE A 94 1.65 -9.20 -8.91
CA PHE A 94 0.73 -10.33 -9.07
C PHE A 94 0.14 -10.35 -10.48
N SER A 95 -0.29 -11.53 -10.93
CA SER A 95 -1.16 -11.69 -12.10
C SER A 95 -2.65 -11.47 -11.79
N ALA A 96 -2.97 -10.99 -10.58
CA ALA A 96 -4.34 -10.78 -10.14
C ALA A 96 -4.99 -9.61 -10.88
N THR A 97 -6.24 -9.77 -11.26
CA THR A 97 -7.08 -8.76 -11.90
C THR A 97 -7.65 -7.77 -10.89
N ALA A 98 -8.07 -6.59 -11.35
CA ALA A 98 -8.79 -5.62 -10.51
C ALA A 98 -10.03 -6.23 -9.84
N ARG A 99 -10.71 -7.17 -10.53
CA ARG A 99 -11.87 -7.89 -10.01
C ARG A 99 -11.51 -8.80 -8.84
N GLU A 100 -10.38 -9.50 -8.89
CA GLU A 100 -9.92 -10.36 -7.80
C GLU A 100 -9.45 -9.55 -6.57
N VAL A 101 -8.85 -8.39 -6.80
CA VAL A 101 -8.53 -7.44 -5.74
C VAL A 101 -9.81 -6.93 -5.07
N GLN A 102 -10.81 -6.50 -5.86
CA GLN A 102 -12.11 -6.06 -5.35
C GLN A 102 -12.84 -7.17 -4.58
N LYS A 103 -12.82 -8.41 -5.08
CA LYS A 103 -13.42 -9.56 -4.41
C LYS A 103 -12.86 -9.73 -3.00
N THR A 104 -11.57 -9.50 -2.79
CA THR A 104 -10.91 -9.56 -1.47
C THR A 104 -11.52 -8.54 -0.52
N GLY A 105 -11.65 -7.29 -0.95
CA GLY A 105 -12.27 -6.23 -0.15
C GLY A 105 -13.74 -6.48 0.15
N LEU A 106 -14.50 -7.05 -0.79
CA LEU A 106 -15.91 -7.41 -0.59
C LEU A 106 -16.07 -8.53 0.43
N ILE A 107 -15.23 -9.56 0.39
CA ILE A 107 -15.24 -10.63 1.40
C ILE A 107 -14.96 -10.05 2.79
N LEU A 108 -13.94 -9.18 2.92
CA LEU A 108 -13.64 -8.51 4.18
C LEU A 108 -14.81 -7.65 4.67
N LYS A 109 -15.42 -6.86 3.77
CA LYS A 109 -16.62 -6.06 4.06
C LYS A 109 -17.74 -6.92 4.65
N THR A 110 -18.03 -8.06 4.05
CA THR A 110 -19.08 -8.97 4.53
C THR A 110 -18.79 -9.50 5.92
N LYS A 111 -17.53 -9.90 6.20
CA LYS A 111 -17.14 -10.37 7.53
C LYS A 111 -17.26 -9.28 8.60
N LEU A 112 -16.79 -8.08 8.31
CA LEU A 112 -16.86 -6.95 9.24
C LEU A 112 -18.29 -6.50 9.52
N ARG A 113 -19.15 -6.54 8.50
CA ARG A 113 -20.58 -6.25 8.67
C ARG A 113 -21.24 -7.21 9.67
N ALA A 114 -20.86 -8.49 9.66
CA ALA A 114 -21.38 -9.48 10.61
C ALA A 114 -20.99 -9.17 12.06
N THR A 115 -19.96 -8.37 12.28
CA THR A 115 -19.46 -7.97 13.60
C THR A 115 -19.71 -6.49 13.92
N GLY A 116 -20.63 -5.84 13.20
CA GLY A 116 -21.03 -4.45 13.47
C GLY A 116 -20.11 -3.37 12.89
N THR A 117 -19.08 -3.72 12.13
CA THR A 117 -18.12 -2.75 11.58
C THR A 117 -18.46 -2.36 10.13
N SER A 118 -18.54 -1.05 9.88
CA SER A 118 -18.84 -0.52 8.54
C SER A 118 -17.58 -0.33 7.70
N LEU A 119 -17.57 -0.86 6.47
CA LEU A 119 -16.47 -0.74 5.52
C LEU A 119 -16.93 -0.12 4.19
N ARG A 120 -16.30 0.98 3.77
CA ARG A 120 -16.36 1.52 2.40
C ARG A 120 -15.15 1.00 1.63
N LEU A 121 -15.39 0.22 0.58
CA LEU A 121 -14.34 -0.22 -0.33
C LEU A 121 -14.20 0.78 -1.49
N ILE A 122 -12.96 1.19 -1.78
CA ILE A 122 -12.62 1.99 -2.97
C ILE A 122 -12.57 1.06 -4.18
N PRO A 123 -13.26 1.38 -5.30
CA PRO A 123 -13.23 0.56 -6.51
C PRO A 123 -11.85 0.60 -7.18
N ASN A 124 -11.46 -0.54 -7.76
CA ASN A 124 -10.23 -0.68 -8.54
C ASN A 124 -10.55 -0.69 -10.04
N ALA A 125 -10.05 0.29 -10.80
CA ALA A 125 -10.00 0.22 -12.26
C ALA A 125 -8.85 -0.69 -12.76
N ALA A 126 -7.79 -0.80 -11.96
CA ALA A 126 -6.63 -1.66 -12.17
C ALA A 126 -6.24 -2.34 -10.83
N PRO A 127 -5.42 -3.41 -10.84
CA PRO A 127 -5.02 -4.11 -9.61
C PRO A 127 -4.42 -3.22 -8.53
N ALA A 128 -3.69 -2.17 -8.93
CA ALA A 128 -3.23 -1.10 -8.05
C ALA A 128 -4.06 0.18 -8.25
N LEU A 129 -4.39 0.87 -7.16
CA LEU A 129 -4.95 2.21 -7.22
C LEU A 129 -3.90 3.19 -7.74
N ASN A 130 -4.29 4.16 -8.56
CA ASN A 130 -3.41 5.27 -8.91
C ASN A 130 -3.27 6.24 -7.72
N THR A 131 -2.22 7.06 -7.73
CA THR A 131 -1.93 8.02 -6.64
C THR A 131 -3.03 9.06 -6.46
N ALA A 132 -3.65 9.52 -7.56
CA ALA A 132 -4.77 10.47 -7.51
C ALA A 132 -5.98 9.91 -6.73
N THR A 133 -6.32 8.64 -6.94
CA THR A 133 -7.42 7.96 -6.25
C THR A 133 -7.10 7.79 -4.77
N SER A 134 -5.88 7.39 -4.44
CA SER A 134 -5.41 7.28 -3.05
C SER A 134 -5.45 8.63 -2.33
N HIS A 135 -4.93 9.67 -2.98
CA HIS A 135 -4.88 11.02 -2.43
C HIS A 135 -6.28 11.61 -2.23
N HIS A 136 -7.15 11.55 -3.24
CA HIS A 136 -8.52 12.05 -3.16
C HIS A 136 -9.33 11.37 -2.05
N ASN A 137 -9.12 10.06 -1.85
CA ASN A 137 -9.77 9.31 -0.77
C ASN A 137 -9.00 9.37 0.56
N LYS A 138 -7.95 10.19 0.69
CA LYS A 138 -7.15 10.39 1.90
C LYS A 138 -6.53 9.09 2.46
N LEU A 139 -6.27 8.10 1.60
CA LEU A 139 -5.75 6.81 2.02
C LEU A 139 -4.32 6.95 2.55
N GLY A 140 -4.08 6.45 3.77
CA GLY A 140 -2.82 6.60 4.50
C GLY A 140 -2.62 7.98 5.14
N ARG A 141 -3.55 8.91 4.98
CA ARG A 141 -3.49 10.30 5.52
C ARG A 141 -4.60 10.63 6.52
N SER A 142 -5.48 9.67 6.83
CA SER A 142 -6.53 9.82 7.84
C SER A 142 -6.68 8.51 8.64
N PRO A 143 -6.97 8.57 9.97
CA PRO A 143 -6.91 7.42 10.87
C PRO A 143 -7.71 6.17 10.47
N HIS A 144 -8.75 6.32 9.64
CA HIS A 144 -9.62 5.21 9.21
C HIS A 144 -9.67 5.06 7.68
N HIS A 145 -8.78 5.74 6.97
CA HIS A 145 -8.64 5.68 5.53
C HIS A 145 -7.37 4.90 5.22
N ILE A 146 -7.54 3.61 5.01
CA ILE A 146 -6.44 2.65 4.93
C ILE A 146 -6.28 2.21 3.49
N GLU A 147 -5.06 2.23 2.98
CA GLU A 147 -4.71 1.52 1.75
C GLU A 147 -3.72 0.41 2.07
N LEU A 148 -4.03 -0.80 1.61
CA LEU A 148 -3.10 -1.92 1.68
C LEU A 148 -2.25 -1.94 0.42
N LEU A 149 -0.94 -1.81 0.59
CA LEU A 149 0.05 -2.04 -0.46
C LEU A 149 0.48 -3.51 -0.35
N VAL A 150 0.04 -4.34 -1.30
CA VAL A 150 0.34 -5.77 -1.35
C VAL A 150 1.32 -6.01 -2.49
N VAL A 151 2.59 -6.19 -2.16
CA VAL A 151 3.68 -6.27 -3.13
C VAL A 151 4.24 -7.68 -3.14
N ARG A 152 4.35 -8.29 -4.32
CA ARG A 152 5.00 -9.60 -4.51
C ARG A 152 6.31 -9.44 -5.26
N ALA A 153 7.37 -10.02 -4.70
CA ALA A 153 8.65 -10.20 -5.36
C ALA A 153 8.63 -11.44 -6.27
N GLN A 154 9.59 -11.51 -7.21
CA GLN A 154 9.68 -12.60 -8.19
C GLN A 154 9.91 -13.97 -7.52
N ASP A 155 10.63 -14.00 -6.39
CA ASP A 155 10.89 -15.19 -5.58
C ASP A 155 9.67 -15.66 -4.75
N GLY A 156 8.52 -15.02 -4.93
CA GLY A 156 7.26 -15.36 -4.29
C GLY A 156 7.09 -14.82 -2.87
N ARG A 157 8.05 -14.06 -2.32
CA ARG A 157 7.85 -13.28 -1.10
C ARG A 157 6.82 -12.17 -1.34
N VAL A 158 6.05 -11.88 -0.31
CA VAL A 158 4.97 -10.89 -0.34
C VAL A 158 5.05 -10.01 0.89
N ILE A 159 4.98 -8.70 0.70
CA ILE A 159 4.83 -7.71 1.76
C ILE A 159 3.42 -7.14 1.69
N VAL A 160 2.75 -7.09 2.84
CA VAL A 160 1.52 -6.32 3.03
C VAL A 160 1.87 -5.15 3.94
N ALA A 161 1.63 -3.94 3.45
CA ALA A 161 1.89 -2.72 4.18
C ALA A 161 0.66 -1.81 4.23
N GLU A 162 0.50 -1.09 5.32
CA GLU A 162 -0.49 -0.01 5.43
C GLU A 162 0.14 1.28 4.93
N SER A 163 -0.50 1.89 3.94
CA SER A 163 -0.02 3.13 3.32
C SER A 163 0.16 4.23 4.37
N VAL A 164 1.28 4.94 4.29
CA VAL A 164 1.57 6.17 5.05
C VAL A 164 1.48 7.41 4.17
N GLY A 165 1.09 7.25 2.91
CA GLY A 165 0.98 8.36 1.97
C GLY A 165 1.04 7.93 0.51
N ALA A 166 0.53 8.82 -0.34
CA ALA A 166 0.63 8.73 -1.78
C ALA A 166 1.05 10.10 -2.33
N GLN A 167 1.82 10.06 -3.42
CA GLN A 167 2.41 11.23 -4.03
C GLN A 167 1.32 12.23 -4.46
N ASN A 168 1.46 13.48 -4.04
CA ASN A 168 0.57 14.57 -4.44
C ASN A 168 1.10 15.22 -5.72
N ILE A 169 0.55 14.83 -6.87
CA ILE A 169 0.98 15.33 -8.19
C ILE A 169 0.80 16.84 -8.29
N SER A 170 -0.27 17.41 -7.72
CA SER A 170 -0.51 18.86 -7.76
C SER A 170 0.56 19.64 -6.98
N ALA A 171 1.01 19.12 -5.83
CA ALA A 171 2.08 19.74 -5.06
C ALA A 171 3.43 19.66 -5.77
N LEU A 172 3.72 18.54 -6.45
CA LEU A 172 4.93 18.40 -7.26
C LEU A 172 4.93 19.33 -8.46
N ALA A 173 3.81 19.43 -9.18
CA ALA A 173 3.67 20.34 -10.30
C ALA A 173 3.89 21.80 -9.87
N ALA A 174 3.39 22.20 -8.70
CA ALA A 174 3.61 23.54 -8.17
C ALA A 174 5.09 23.79 -7.79
N ARG A 175 5.80 22.77 -7.27
CA ARG A 175 7.22 22.87 -6.95
C ARG A 175 8.09 23.01 -8.19
N ASP A 176 7.79 22.26 -9.24
CA ASP A 176 8.57 22.26 -10.49
C ASP A 176 8.37 23.55 -11.31
N GLN A 177 7.40 24.40 -10.93
CA GLN A 177 7.11 25.70 -11.54
C GLN A 177 7.71 26.89 -10.77
N ALA A 178 8.32 26.66 -9.59
CA ALA A 178 8.93 27.68 -8.74
C ALA A 178 10.45 27.74 -8.92
#